data_AF-A0A496TQY0-F1
#
_entry.id   AF-A0A496TQY0-F1
#
_cell.length_a   1.000
_cell.length_b   1.000
_cell.length_c   1.000
_cell.angle_alpha   90.00
_cell.angle_beta   90.00
_cell.angle_gamma   90.00
#
_symmetry.space_group_name_H-M   'P 1'
#
loop_
_entity.id
_entity.type
_entity.pdbx_description
1 polymer ?
#
loop_
_entity_poly.entity_id
_entity_poly.type
_entity_poly.pdbx_seq_one_letter_code
_entity_poly.pdbx_strand_id
1 'polypeptide(L)'
;MPDGNEGTFHRVISLLREIKTTRLILPNSYREHIDHLAVYKIGAFDGPQAGDSILADMSTPVRIRSYLQYSVWGDFSAEEALTSGVQPNVKANYAVLVSENYEKQIHNSILQFVSQSKIIESIIEQRKKRKIENKFMELYLKFNPRPKLEYSIYKNIISKLK
;
A
#
# COMPACT_ATOMS: atom_id res chain seq x y z
N MET A 1 4.35 -24.97 -8.19
CA MET A 1 4.24 -24.71 -9.64
C MET A 1 4.38 -26.04 -10.39
N PRO A 2 3.98 -26.18 -11.66
CA PRO A 2 4.01 -27.46 -12.39
C PRO A 2 5.39 -28.13 -12.45
N ASP A 3 6.45 -27.38 -12.20
CA ASP A 3 7.86 -27.77 -12.12
C ASP A 3 8.34 -28.10 -10.69
N GLY A 4 7.45 -28.12 -9.70
CA GLY A 4 7.78 -28.34 -8.29
C GLY A 4 8.29 -27.09 -7.55
N ASN A 5 8.46 -25.95 -8.22
CA ASN A 5 8.90 -24.73 -7.56
C ASN A 5 7.81 -24.10 -6.66
N GLU A 6 8.23 -23.45 -5.59
CA GLU A 6 7.34 -22.72 -4.69
C GLU A 6 6.76 -21.46 -5.36
N GLY A 7 5.47 -21.22 -5.12
CA GLY A 7 4.82 -19.96 -5.49
C GLY A 7 5.23 -18.79 -4.59
N THR A 8 4.83 -17.58 -4.94
CA THR A 8 5.11 -16.37 -4.15
C THR A 8 4.51 -16.45 -2.74
N PHE A 9 3.34 -17.08 -2.60
CA PHE A 9 2.61 -17.20 -1.36
C PHE A 9 3.47 -17.68 -0.18
N HIS A 10 4.14 -18.82 -0.36
CA HIS A 10 4.94 -19.44 0.70
C HIS A 10 6.11 -18.55 1.09
N ARG A 11 6.84 -18.07 0.09
CA ARG A 11 8.01 -17.20 0.26
C ARG A 11 7.65 -15.88 0.95
N VAL A 12 6.53 -15.27 0.57
CA VAL A 12 6.10 -13.97 1.08
C VAL A 12 5.63 -14.09 2.52
N ILE A 13 4.78 -15.07 2.85
CA ILE A 13 4.31 -15.24 4.24
C ILE A 13 5.46 -15.53 5.19
N SER A 14 6.35 -16.45 4.82
CA SER A 14 7.53 -16.79 5.64
C SER A 14 8.40 -15.55 5.87
N LEU A 15 8.71 -14.80 4.80
CA LEU A 15 9.47 -13.56 4.90
C LEU A 15 8.82 -12.52 5.83
N LEU A 16 7.51 -12.27 5.66
CA LEU A 16 6.79 -11.26 6.46
C LEU A 16 6.79 -11.60 7.94
N ARG A 17 6.72 -12.89 8.28
CA ARG A 17 6.80 -13.39 9.66
C ARG A 17 8.20 -13.31 10.22
N GLU A 18 9.20 -13.71 9.46
CA GLU A 18 10.61 -13.68 9.86
C GLU A 18 11.08 -12.26 10.19
N ILE A 19 10.79 -11.28 9.32
CA ILE A 19 11.16 -9.87 9.56
C ILE A 19 10.19 -9.15 10.51
N LYS A 20 9.17 -9.87 11.01
CA LYS A 20 8.16 -9.38 11.96
C LYS A 20 7.47 -8.10 11.46
N THR A 21 7.06 -8.11 10.20
CA THR A 21 6.41 -6.96 9.56
C THR A 21 5.15 -6.53 10.30
N THR A 22 5.08 -5.25 10.67
CA THR A 22 3.88 -4.67 11.29
C THR A 22 3.13 -3.70 10.36
N ARG A 23 3.73 -3.32 9.24
CA ARG A 23 3.14 -2.42 8.24
C ARG A 23 3.56 -2.82 6.84
N LEU A 24 2.61 -2.84 5.91
CA LEU A 24 2.90 -2.96 4.48
C LEU A 24 2.64 -1.64 3.77
N ILE A 25 3.58 -1.28 2.91
CA ILE A 25 3.48 -0.17 1.97
C ILE A 25 3.53 -0.80 0.58
N LEU A 26 2.45 -0.68 -0.17
CA LEU A 26 2.21 -1.40 -1.42
C LEU A 26 2.06 -0.39 -2.57
N PRO A 27 2.41 -0.76 -3.80
CA PRO A 27 2.16 0.12 -4.94
C PRO A 27 0.66 0.33 -5.14
N ASN A 28 0.30 1.47 -5.72
CA ASN A 28 -1.06 1.78 -6.13
C ASN A 28 -1.60 0.68 -7.07
N SER A 29 -2.84 0.25 -6.82
CA SER A 29 -3.53 -0.74 -7.65
C SER A 29 -4.23 -0.12 -8.87
N TYR A 30 -4.36 1.20 -8.90
CA TYR A 30 -5.16 1.90 -9.90
C TYR A 30 -4.30 2.44 -11.06
N ARG A 31 -4.52 1.89 -12.26
CA ARG A 31 -3.89 2.34 -13.52
C ARG A 31 -2.36 2.44 -13.46
N GLU A 32 -1.72 1.41 -12.92
CA GLU A 32 -0.26 1.27 -12.84
C GLU A 32 0.25 0.12 -13.74
N HIS A 33 1.57 -0.08 -13.76
CA HIS A 33 2.20 -1.24 -14.41
C HIS A 33 1.61 -2.57 -13.91
N ILE A 34 1.62 -3.61 -14.74
CA ILE A 34 1.13 -4.93 -14.34
C ILE A 34 1.91 -5.52 -13.17
N ASP A 35 3.22 -5.27 -13.11
CA ASP A 35 4.06 -5.74 -11.99
C ASP A 35 3.70 -5.02 -10.68
N HIS A 36 3.29 -3.75 -10.77
CA HIS A 36 2.82 -3.00 -9.59
C HIS A 36 1.50 -3.59 -9.10
N LEU A 37 0.58 -3.88 -10.02
CA LEU A 37 -0.67 -4.57 -9.67
C LEU A 37 -0.41 -5.96 -9.07
N ALA A 38 0.56 -6.71 -9.58
CA ALA A 38 0.93 -8.02 -9.06
C ALA A 38 1.48 -7.91 -7.62
N VAL A 39 2.41 -6.99 -7.36
CA VAL A 39 2.95 -6.75 -6.01
C VAL A 39 1.87 -6.24 -5.06
N TYR A 40 0.98 -5.36 -5.51
CA TYR A 40 -0.18 -4.95 -4.74
C TYR A 40 -1.03 -6.15 -4.33
N LYS A 41 -1.38 -7.02 -5.27
CA LYS A 41 -2.18 -8.23 -4.99
C LYS A 41 -1.47 -9.15 -4.02
N ILE A 42 -0.20 -9.45 -4.24
CA ILE A 42 0.61 -10.27 -3.31
C ILE A 42 0.52 -9.68 -1.89
N GLY A 43 0.80 -8.40 -1.71
CA GLY A 43 0.78 -7.78 -0.39
C GLY A 43 -0.61 -7.66 0.24
N ALA A 44 -1.64 -7.38 -0.56
CA ALA A 44 -3.01 -7.21 -0.08
C ALA A 44 -3.67 -8.55 0.30
N PHE A 45 -3.36 -9.64 -0.41
CA PHE A 45 -3.94 -10.95 -0.14
C PHE A 45 -3.10 -11.76 0.85
N ASP A 46 -1.77 -11.82 0.68
CA ASP A 46 -0.89 -12.62 1.53
C ASP A 46 -0.61 -11.93 2.88
N GLY A 47 -0.60 -10.60 2.90
CA GLY A 47 -0.31 -9.82 4.10
C GLY A 47 -1.22 -10.15 5.28
N PRO A 48 -2.55 -10.20 5.13
CA PRO A 48 -3.45 -10.65 6.19
C PRO A 48 -3.15 -12.06 6.71
N GLN A 49 -2.74 -12.97 5.81
CA GLN A 49 -2.45 -14.36 6.14
C GLN A 49 -1.16 -14.55 6.95
N ALA A 50 -0.23 -13.59 6.88
CA ALA A 50 0.93 -13.56 7.76
C ALA A 50 0.54 -13.58 9.26
N GLY A 51 -0.63 -13.02 9.61
CA GLY A 51 -1.16 -13.02 10.97
C GLY A 51 -2.08 -14.21 11.32
N ASP A 52 -2.45 -15.04 10.36
CA ASP A 52 -3.38 -16.16 10.58
C ASP A 52 -2.67 -17.38 11.17
N SER A 53 -3.27 -18.00 12.19
CA SER A 53 -2.70 -19.17 12.87
C SER A 53 -2.76 -20.46 12.05
N ILE A 54 -3.56 -20.51 10.97
CA ILE A 54 -3.77 -21.72 10.15
C ILE A 54 -2.54 -22.16 9.34
N LEU A 55 -1.50 -21.32 9.29
CA LEU A 55 -0.25 -21.58 8.55
C LEU A 55 0.96 -21.59 9.50
N ALA A 56 0.79 -21.93 10.78
CA ALA A 56 1.85 -21.79 11.79
C ALA A 56 3.12 -22.63 11.52
N ASP A 57 3.04 -23.62 10.64
CA ASP A 57 4.17 -24.37 10.08
C ASP A 57 5.12 -23.48 9.26
N MET A 58 4.62 -22.38 8.69
CA MET A 58 5.36 -21.40 7.90
C MET A 58 5.91 -20.24 8.76
N SER A 59 6.48 -20.54 9.94
CA SER A 59 6.92 -19.59 10.97
C SER A 59 5.82 -19.00 11.86
N THR A 60 6.22 -18.36 12.97
CA THR A 60 5.31 -17.79 13.97
C THR A 60 4.43 -16.69 13.34
N PRO A 61 3.09 -16.73 13.50
CA PRO A 61 2.22 -15.69 12.96
C PRO A 61 2.55 -14.29 13.47
N VAL A 62 2.60 -13.33 12.55
CA VAL A 62 2.82 -11.90 12.85
C VAL A 62 1.73 -11.09 12.21
N ARG A 63 0.95 -10.39 13.04
CA ARG A 63 -0.14 -9.54 12.54
C ARG A 63 0.41 -8.23 11.98
N ILE A 64 0.16 -8.02 10.70
CA ILE A 64 0.30 -6.72 10.04
C ILE A 64 -0.83 -5.80 10.52
N ARG A 65 -0.46 -4.61 11.00
CA ARG A 65 -1.36 -3.68 11.70
C ARG A 65 -1.89 -2.57 10.80
N SER A 66 -1.20 -2.28 9.70
CA SER A 66 -1.57 -1.20 8.78
C SER A 66 -1.10 -1.47 7.37
N TYR A 67 -1.92 -1.07 6.39
CA TYR A 67 -1.64 -1.16 4.97
C TYR A 67 -1.77 0.22 4.35
N LEU A 68 -0.78 0.61 3.57
CA LEU A 68 -0.72 1.88 2.86
C LEU A 68 -0.44 1.60 1.39
N GLN A 69 -1.04 2.35 0.46
CA GLN A 69 -0.65 2.38 -0.94
C GLN A 69 0.08 3.69 -1.25
N TYR A 70 1.15 3.62 -2.05
CA TYR A 70 1.85 4.78 -2.59
C TYR A 70 1.60 4.91 -4.10
N SER A 71 1.52 6.15 -4.60
CA SER A 71 1.43 6.45 -6.03
C SER A 71 2.81 6.42 -6.68
N VAL A 72 2.89 5.90 -7.91
CA VAL A 72 4.13 5.88 -8.70
C VAL A 72 4.00 6.73 -9.95
N TRP A 73 3.13 6.34 -10.87
CA TRP A 73 2.88 7.06 -12.12
C TRP A 73 1.43 7.52 -12.21
N GLY A 74 0.51 6.69 -11.72
CA GLY A 74 -0.91 6.99 -11.65
C GLY A 74 -1.28 7.69 -10.35
N ASP A 75 -2.24 8.60 -10.45
CA ASP A 75 -2.93 9.14 -9.28
C ASP A 75 -3.71 8.04 -8.54
N PHE A 76 -4.10 8.28 -7.30
CA PHE A 76 -4.96 7.39 -6.54
C PHE A 76 -6.35 7.28 -7.19
N SER A 77 -7.06 6.17 -6.92
CA SER A 77 -8.47 6.04 -7.30
C SER A 77 -9.32 7.06 -6.53
N ALA A 78 -10.33 7.63 -7.19
CA ALA A 78 -11.32 8.49 -6.53
C ALA A 78 -12.44 7.69 -5.83
N GLU A 79 -12.44 6.36 -5.95
CA GLU A 79 -13.49 5.48 -5.42
C GLU A 79 -13.72 5.66 -3.91
N GLU A 80 -12.64 5.74 -3.13
CA GLU A 80 -12.75 5.94 -1.69
C GLU A 80 -13.37 7.31 -1.35
N ALA A 81 -12.94 8.37 -2.05
CA ALA A 81 -13.48 9.71 -1.84
C ALA A 81 -14.98 9.75 -2.16
N LEU A 82 -15.39 9.14 -3.27
CA LEU A 82 -16.78 9.06 -3.71
C LEU A 82 -17.67 8.28 -2.72
N THR A 83 -17.18 7.16 -2.19
CA THR A 83 -17.93 6.32 -1.25
C THR A 83 -17.97 6.87 0.18
N SER A 84 -16.99 7.69 0.55
CA SER A 84 -16.88 8.28 1.89
C SER A 84 -17.48 9.69 2.00
N GLY A 85 -18.07 10.23 0.92
CA GLY A 85 -18.60 11.59 0.90
C GLY A 85 -17.54 12.69 0.98
N VAL A 86 -16.28 12.36 0.70
CA VAL A 86 -15.16 13.30 0.65
C VAL A 86 -15.11 13.95 -0.74
N GLN A 87 -14.54 15.16 -0.83
CA GLN A 87 -14.38 15.81 -2.14
C GLN A 87 -13.58 14.91 -3.10
N PRO A 88 -14.08 14.63 -4.33
CA PRO A 88 -13.45 13.66 -5.24
C PRO A 88 -12.02 13.99 -5.70
N ASN A 89 -11.58 15.23 -5.52
CA ASN A 89 -10.21 15.68 -5.80
C ASN A 89 -9.23 15.34 -4.66
N VAL A 90 -9.71 14.96 -3.47
CA VAL A 90 -8.89 14.50 -2.34
C VAL A 90 -8.85 12.97 -2.35
N LYS A 91 -7.93 12.42 -3.14
CA LYS A 91 -7.87 10.97 -3.42
C LYS A 91 -6.94 10.19 -2.49
N ALA A 92 -6.17 10.87 -1.64
CA ALA A 92 -5.41 10.25 -0.56
C ALA A 92 -6.14 10.46 0.77
N ASN A 93 -6.02 9.50 1.70
CA ASN A 93 -6.66 9.58 3.02
C ASN A 93 -5.64 9.59 4.18
N TYR A 94 -4.34 9.59 3.86
CA TYR A 94 -3.26 9.60 4.83
C TYR A 94 -2.08 10.43 4.31
N ALA A 95 -1.53 11.28 5.16
CA ALA A 95 -0.37 12.12 4.84
C ALA A 95 0.72 11.95 5.89
N VAL A 96 1.98 11.91 5.44
CA VAL A 96 3.17 11.96 6.29
C VAL A 96 3.94 13.21 5.95
N LEU A 97 4.25 14.02 6.96
CA LEU A 97 5.12 15.18 6.80
C LEU A 97 6.53 14.81 7.25
N VAL A 98 7.52 15.07 6.41
CA VAL A 98 8.93 14.82 6.68
C VAL A 98 9.73 16.11 6.63
N SER A 99 10.81 16.18 7.41
CA SER A 99 11.74 17.31 7.36
C SER A 99 12.56 17.30 6.07
N GLU A 100 13.13 18.44 5.72
CA GLU A 100 14.02 18.54 4.54
C GLU A 100 15.22 17.59 4.61
N ASN A 101 15.68 17.21 5.81
CA ASN A 101 16.79 16.27 5.95
C ASN A 101 16.45 14.89 5.37
N TYR A 102 15.24 14.38 5.64
CA TYR A 102 14.79 13.11 5.06
C TYR A 102 14.60 13.22 3.55
N GLU A 103 14.08 14.35 3.05
CA GLU A 103 13.95 14.55 1.61
C GLU A 103 15.31 14.55 0.90
N LYS A 104 16.34 15.17 1.52
CA LYS A 104 17.71 15.13 1.00
C LYS A 104 18.27 13.70 0.95
N GLN A 105 18.01 12.89 1.97
CA GLN A 105 18.43 11.48 1.97
C GLN A 105 17.76 10.71 0.84
N ILE A 106 16.43 10.87 0.67
CA ILE A 106 15.68 10.22 -0.41
C ILE A 106 16.21 10.66 -1.78
N HIS A 107 16.45 11.96 -1.98
CA HIS A 107 17.04 12.49 -3.20
C HIS A 107 18.38 11.81 -3.52
N ASN A 108 19.29 11.71 -2.55
CA ASN A 108 20.58 11.07 -2.72
C ASN A 108 20.46 9.56 -3.03
N SER A 109 19.48 8.87 -2.42
CA SER A 109 19.21 7.45 -2.71
C SER A 109 18.68 7.25 -4.13
N ILE A 110 17.80 8.13 -4.61
CA ILE A 110 17.27 8.06 -5.98
C ILE A 110 18.41 8.23 -7.01
N LEU A 111 19.37 9.12 -6.75
CA LEU A 111 20.51 9.34 -7.66
C LEU A 111 21.43 8.11 -7.81
N GLN A 112 21.35 7.11 -6.94
CA GLN A 112 22.14 5.88 -7.07
C GLN A 112 21.71 5.00 -8.25
N PHE A 113 20.53 5.22 -8.82
CA PHE A 113 20.00 4.44 -9.95
C PHE A 113 20.50 4.96 -11.31
N VAL A 114 21.82 4.96 -11.50
CA VAL A 114 22.52 5.59 -12.64
C VAL A 114 21.97 5.17 -14.01
N SER A 115 21.57 3.91 -14.17
CA SER A 115 21.02 3.38 -15.44
C SER A 115 19.67 3.99 -15.84
N GLN A 116 18.99 4.70 -14.93
CA GLN A 116 17.65 5.27 -15.13
C GLN A 116 17.64 6.81 -15.06
N SER A 117 18.80 7.47 -15.24
CA SER A 117 18.99 8.92 -15.06
C SER A 117 17.88 9.80 -15.68
N LYS A 118 17.48 9.53 -16.93
CA LYS A 118 16.41 10.28 -17.62
C LYS A 118 15.06 10.20 -16.93
N ILE A 119 14.70 9.06 -16.36
CA ILE A 119 13.42 8.87 -15.66
C ILE A 119 13.47 9.57 -14.30
N ILE A 120 14.61 9.48 -13.63
CA ILE A 120 14.86 10.03 -12.30
C ILE A 120 14.69 11.55 -12.25
N GLU A 121 15.10 12.28 -13.29
CA GLU A 121 14.91 13.74 -13.37
C GLU A 121 13.44 14.12 -13.18
N SER A 122 12.52 13.44 -13.88
CA SER A 122 11.09 13.70 -13.76
C SER A 122 10.54 13.38 -12.36
N ILE A 123 11.05 12.32 -11.71
CA ILE A 123 10.68 11.92 -10.36
C ILE A 123 11.12 12.99 -9.36
N ILE A 124 12.37 13.46 -9.46
CA ILE A 124 12.91 14.49 -8.57
C ILE A 124 12.09 15.79 -8.69
N GLU A 125 11.75 16.22 -9.91
CA GLU A 125 10.91 17.41 -10.10
C GLU A 125 9.50 17.25 -9.52
N GLN A 126 8.89 16.07 -9.65
CA GLN A 126 7.61 15.79 -9.00
C GLN A 126 7.71 15.82 -7.47
N ARG A 127 8.80 15.32 -6.88
CA ARG A 127 9.01 15.34 -5.43
C ARG A 127 9.14 16.77 -4.89
N LYS A 128 9.82 17.67 -5.61
CA LYS A 128 9.94 19.09 -5.23
C LYS A 128 8.58 19.78 -5.04
N LYS A 129 7.56 19.40 -5.84
CA LYS A 129 6.19 19.95 -5.75
C LYS A 129 5.47 19.59 -4.44
N ARG A 130 6.00 18.64 -3.67
CA ARG A 130 5.42 18.18 -2.40
C ARG A 130 5.83 19.04 -1.20
N LYS A 131 6.65 20.08 -1.42
CA LYS A 131 7.12 20.98 -0.36
C LYS A 131 5.95 21.81 0.19
N ILE A 132 5.84 21.85 1.52
CA ILE A 132 4.93 22.70 2.27
C ILE A 132 5.75 23.36 3.37
N GLU A 133 5.93 24.68 3.29
CA GLU A 133 6.83 25.44 4.17
C GLU A 133 8.23 24.81 4.25
N ASN A 134 8.65 24.33 5.43
CA ASN A 134 9.94 23.68 5.68
C ASN A 134 9.84 22.14 5.77
N LYS A 135 8.77 21.57 5.22
CA LYS A 135 8.50 20.11 5.23
C LYS A 135 8.14 19.63 3.83
N PHE A 136 8.19 18.32 3.65
CA PHE A 136 7.71 17.63 2.45
C PHE A 136 6.58 16.68 2.82
N MET A 137 5.58 16.60 1.94
CA MET A 137 4.40 15.76 2.12
C MET A 137 4.51 14.48 1.29
N GLU A 138 4.31 13.33 1.94
CA GLU A 138 4.07 12.06 1.27
C GLU A 138 2.62 11.64 1.50
N LEU A 139 1.93 11.32 0.41
CA LEU A 139 0.52 10.94 0.43
C LEU A 139 0.36 9.43 0.24
N TYR A 140 -0.59 8.86 0.95
CA TYR A 140 -0.91 7.43 0.90
C TYR A 140 -2.42 7.19 0.92
N LEU A 141 -2.82 6.05 0.36
CA LEU A 141 -4.10 5.42 0.63
C LEU A 141 -3.95 4.37 1.72
N LYS A 142 -4.41 4.67 2.92
CA LYS A 142 -4.59 3.71 4.00
C LYS A 142 -5.84 2.89 3.76
N PHE A 143 -5.72 1.56 3.75
CA PHE A 143 -6.86 0.70 3.49
C PHE A 143 -6.87 -0.53 4.40
N ASN A 144 -8.03 -1.20 4.44
CA ASN A 144 -8.15 -2.52 5.05
C ASN A 144 -8.23 -3.57 3.92
N PRO A 145 -7.23 -4.45 3.76
CA PRO A 145 -7.24 -5.47 2.72
C PRO A 145 -8.27 -6.58 2.96
N ARG A 146 -8.73 -6.75 4.21
CA ARG A 146 -9.67 -7.80 4.60
C ARG A 146 -10.71 -7.20 5.56
N PRO A 147 -11.57 -6.27 5.10
CA PRO A 147 -12.62 -5.68 5.93
C PRO A 147 -13.62 -6.75 6.37
N LYS A 148 -14.13 -6.62 7.59
CA LYS A 148 -15.19 -7.50 8.08
C LYS A 148 -16.54 -6.97 7.60
N LEU A 149 -17.48 -7.89 7.40
CA LEU A 149 -18.85 -7.54 7.02
C LEU A 149 -19.60 -6.91 8.21
N GLU A 150 -20.18 -5.74 8.00
CA GLU A 150 -21.02 -5.03 8.97
C GLU A 150 -22.46 -5.53 8.90
N TYR A 151 -22.77 -6.61 9.61
CA TYR A 151 -24.10 -7.25 9.60
C TYR A 151 -25.25 -6.34 10.06
N SER A 152 -24.97 -5.30 10.85
CA SER A 152 -25.96 -4.35 11.36
C SER A 152 -26.71 -3.63 10.24
N ILE A 153 -26.02 -3.27 9.15
CA ILE A 153 -26.61 -2.59 7.98
C ILE A 153 -27.69 -3.48 7.35
N TYR A 154 -27.37 -4.75 7.13
CA TYR A 154 -28.29 -5.72 6.54
C TYR A 154 -29.48 -5.99 7.46
N LYS A 155 -29.24 -6.15 8.77
CA LYS A 155 -30.32 -6.31 9.77
C LYS A 155 -31.32 -5.14 9.72
N ASN A 156 -30.82 -3.91 9.60
CA ASN A 156 -31.65 -2.70 9.51
C ASN A 156 -32.49 -2.68 8.23
N ILE A 157 -31.92 -3.03 7.08
CA ILE A 157 -32.66 -3.11 5.82
C ILE A 157 -33.77 -4.16 5.92
N ILE A 158 -33.44 -5.38 6.37
CA ILE A 158 -34.40 -6.48 6.51
C ILE A 158 -35.55 -6.10 7.45
N SER A 159 -35.25 -5.39 8.54
CA SER A 159 -36.29 -4.95 9.50
C SER A 159 -37.34 -4.01 8.90
N LYS A 160 -37.01 -3.29 7.82
CA LYS A 160 -37.89 -2.34 7.12
C LYS A 160 -38.66 -2.94 5.95
N LEU A 161 -38.42 -4.21 5.63
CA LEU A 161 -39.13 -4.94 4.56
C LEU A 161 -40.42 -5.62 5.09
N LYS A 162 -40.74 -5.45 6.37
CA LYS A 162 -42.03 -5.81 6.98
C LYS A 162 -42.98 -4.63 6.91
#